data_AF-A0A7J9KUZ1-F1
#
_entry.id   AF-A0A7J9KUZ1-F1
#
_cell.length_a   1.000
_cell.length_b   1.000
_cell.length_c   1.000
_cell.angle_alpha   90.00
_cell.angle_beta   90.00
_cell.angle_gamma   90.00
#
_symmetry.space_group_name_H-M   'P 1'
#
loop_
_entity.id
_entity.type
_entity.pdbx_description
1 polymer ?
#
loop_
_entity_poly.entity_id
_entity_poly.type
_entity_poly.pdbx_seq_one_letter_code
_entity_poly.pdbx_strand_id
1 'polypeptide(L)' 'MYTEQFVYCGKKATLIVGNVLPLRSIPEGAVICNIEHHVGDRGVFVRASRDYAIVISHNPDNDTTR' A
#
# COMPACT_ATOMS: atom_id res chain seq x y z
N MET A 1 -12.65 -6.89 -2.10
CA MET A 1 -12.22 -7.89 -3.09
C MET A 1 -13.38 -8.84 -3.33
N TYR A 2 -13.62 -9.18 -4.60
CA TYR A 2 -14.66 -10.12 -5.02
C TYR A 2 -14.12 -11.05 -6.11
N THR A 3 -14.81 -12.16 -6.37
CA THR A 3 -14.41 -13.15 -7.38
C THR A 3 -14.41 -12.52 -8.78
N GLU A 4 -13.45 -12.88 -9.64
CA GLU A 4 -13.23 -12.27 -10.97
C GLU A 4 -12.79 -10.80 -10.96
N GLN A 5 -12.42 -10.23 -9.81
CA GLN A 5 -11.78 -8.91 -9.77
C GLN A 5 -10.33 -9.00 -10.28
N PHE A 6 -9.98 -8.20 -11.29
CA PHE A 6 -8.58 -8.05 -11.70
C PHE A 6 -7.79 -7.27 -10.66
N VAL A 7 -6.66 -7.84 -10.24
CA VAL A 7 -5.72 -7.24 -9.30
C VAL A 7 -4.42 -6.94 -10.03
N TYR A 8 -3.97 -5.71 -9.93
CA TYR A 8 -2.72 -5.25 -10.54
C TYR A 8 -1.70 -4.90 -9.46
N CYS A 9 -0.47 -5.36 -9.67
CA CYS A 9 0.65 -5.14 -8.77
C CYS A 9 1.78 -4.42 -9.51
N GLY A 10 2.19 -3.24 -9.02
CA GLY A 10 3.37 -2.55 -9.52
C GLY A 10 3.24 -1.03 -9.56
N LYS A 11 4.33 -0.36 -9.93
CA LYS A 11 4.44 1.12 -9.94
C LYS A 11 3.45 1.80 -10.89
N LYS A 12 3.02 1.11 -11.96
CA LYS A 12 2.07 1.62 -12.96
C LYS A 12 0.63 1.16 -12.73
N ALA A 13 0.36 0.40 -11.67
CA ALA A 13 -0.99 0.00 -11.35
C ALA A 13 -1.83 1.23 -10.98
N THR A 14 -3.12 1.18 -11.29
CA THR A 14 -4.07 2.21 -10.88
C THR A 14 -4.43 2.06 -9.41
N LEU A 15 -4.66 3.18 -8.72
CA LEU A 15 -5.07 3.20 -7.32
C LEU A 15 -6.55 2.77 -7.20
N ILE A 16 -6.79 1.47 -7.03
CA ILE A 16 -8.10 0.89 -6.76
C ILE A 16 -8.00 -0.09 -5.59
N VAL A 17 -9.12 -0.33 -4.90
CA VAL A 17 -9.16 -1.24 -3.76
C VAL A 17 -8.76 -2.65 -4.19
N GLY A 18 -7.70 -3.18 -3.57
CA GLY A 18 -7.15 -4.50 -3.83
C GLY A 18 -5.87 -4.51 -4.67
N ASN A 19 -5.55 -3.41 -5.38
CA ASN A 19 -4.28 -3.31 -6.09
C ASN A 19 -3.10 -3.07 -5.15
N VAL A 20 -1.91 -3.45 -5.59
CA VAL A 20 -0.66 -3.30 -4.84
C VAL A 20 0.24 -2.29 -5.55
N LEU A 21 0.54 -1.20 -4.86
CA LEU A 21 1.37 -0.11 -5.36
C LEU A 21 2.50 0.18 -4.35
N PRO A 22 3.66 0.72 -4.80
CA PRO A 22 4.65 1.28 -3.90
C PRO A 22 4.06 2.42 -3.06
N LEU A 23 4.42 2.53 -1.78
CA LEU A 23 3.89 3.56 -0.87
C LEU A 23 4.04 4.98 -1.41
N ARG A 24 5.17 5.30 -2.06
CA ARG A 24 5.41 6.62 -2.69
C ARG A 24 4.44 7.00 -3.81
N SER A 25 3.71 6.04 -4.35
CA SER A 25 2.73 6.25 -5.42
C SER A 25 1.30 6.40 -4.88
N ILE A 26 1.11 6.23 -3.58
CA ILE A 26 -0.18 6.30 -2.90
C ILE A 26 -0.29 7.68 -2.23
N PRO A 27 -1.39 8.43 -2.43
CA PRO A 27 -1.52 9.76 -1.84
C PRO A 27 -1.71 9.71 -0.32
N GLU A 28 -1.37 10.81 0.35
CA GLU A 28 -1.64 11.02 1.77
C GLU A 28 -3.15 10.97 2.05
N GLY A 29 -3.51 10.46 3.22
CA GLY A 29 -4.89 10.18 3.63
C GLY A 29 -5.46 8.87 3.09
N ALA A 30 -4.76 8.17 2.19
CA ALA A 30 -5.23 6.89 1.68
C ALA A 30 -5.17 5.79 2.73
N VAL A 31 -6.20 4.93 2.74
CA VAL A 31 -6.27 3.74 3.58
C VAL A 31 -5.63 2.56 2.86
N ILE A 32 -4.70 1.89 3.53
CA ILE A 32 -3.88 0.81 2.97
C ILE A 32 -3.76 -0.38 3.94
N CYS A 33 -3.37 -1.54 3.42
CA CYS A 33 -3.15 -2.76 4.20
C CYS A 33 -1.99 -3.59 3.63
N ASN A 34 -1.58 -4.64 4.37
CA ASN A 34 -0.51 -5.58 3.99
C ASN A 34 0.81 -4.90 3.59
N ILE A 35 1.31 -4.00 4.45
CA ILE A 35 2.43 -3.11 4.16
C ILE A 35 3.76 -3.82 4.45
N GLU A 36 4.76 -3.58 3.62
CA GLU A 36 6.13 -4.07 3.83
C GLU A 36 6.89 -3.16 4.81
N HIS A 37 7.66 -3.73 5.75
CA HIS A 37 8.54 -2.93 6.62
C HIS A 37 9.80 -2.50 5.87
N HIS A 38 10.40 -3.42 5.12
CA HIS A 38 11.40 -3.15 4.11
C HIS A 38 10.91 -3.62 2.75
N VAL A 39 11.38 -2.96 1.68
CA VAL A 39 11.02 -3.30 0.30
C VAL A 39 11.36 -4.77 0.03
N GLY A 40 10.35 -5.55 -0.36
CA GLY A 40 10.48 -6.97 -0.66
C GLY A 40 10.10 -7.93 0.48
N ASP A 41 9.66 -7.44 1.64
CA ASP A 41 9.23 -8.27 2.76
C ASP A 41 7.87 -8.98 2.53
N ARG A 42 7.16 -8.69 1.42
CA ARG A 42 5.91 -9.34 1.01
C ARG A 42 4.73 -9.18 1.97
N GLY A 43 4.78 -8.14 2.82
CA GLY A 43 3.72 -7.78 3.76
C GLY A 43 4.01 -8.24 5.19
N VAL A 44 4.17 -7.27 6.08
CA VAL A 44 4.51 -7.44 7.50
C VAL A 44 3.46 -6.79 8.40
N PHE A 45 3.06 -5.55 8.09
CA PHE A 45 2.10 -4.80 8.89
C PHE A 45 0.68 -4.89 8.35
N VAL A 46 -0.30 -4.62 9.22
CA VAL A 46 -1.72 -4.46 8.85
C VAL A 46 -2.26 -5.69 8.13
N ARG A 47 -2.09 -6.86 8.77
CA ARG A 47 -2.50 -8.18 8.24
C ARG A 47 -3.66 -8.81 9.01
N ALA A 48 -3.95 -8.31 10.21
CA ALA A 48 -5.07 -8.84 10.98
C ALA A 48 -6.40 -8.38 10.40
N SER A 49 -7.48 -9.08 10.76
CA SER A 49 -8.81 -8.77 10.27
C SER A 49 -9.23 -7.36 10.68
N ARG A 50 -9.66 -6.55 9.69
CA ARG A 50 -10.13 -5.16 9.85
C ARG A 50 -9.07 -4.14 10.25
N ASP A 51 -7.80 -4.54 10.35
CA ASP A 51 -6.73 -3.57 10.51
C ASP A 51 -6.54 -2.77 9.23
N TYR A 52 -6.19 -1.50 9.40
CA TYR A 52 -5.82 -0.59 8.32
C TYR A 52 -4.74 0.37 8.80
N ALA A 53 -3.99 0.94 7.87
CA ALA A 53 -3.16 2.11 8.11
C ALA A 53 -3.54 3.23 7.17
N ILE A 54 -3.14 4.45 7.53
CA ILE A 54 -3.34 5.65 6.76
C ILE A 54 -1.97 6.21 6.40
N VAL A 55 -1.78 6.59 5.15
CA VAL A 55 -0.58 7.35 4.74
C VAL A 55 -0.69 8.76 5.28
N ILE A 56 0.21 9.18 6.17
CA ILE A 56 0.18 10.51 6.79
C ILE A 56 1.05 11.49 6.01
N SER A 57 2.26 11.07 5.63
CA SER A 57 3.22 11.96 4.94
C SER A 57 4.28 11.18 4.16
N HIS A 58 4.74 11.74 3.06
CA HIS A 58 5.94 11.29 2.36
C HIS A 58 7.13 12.21 2.64
N ASN A 59 8.29 11.62 2.91
CA ASN A 59 9.55 12.35 2.95
C ASN A 59 10.39 12.00 1.69
N PRO A 60 10.52 12.95 0.74
CA PRO A 60 11.26 12.72 -0.50
C PRO A 60 12.78 12.62 -0.30
N ASP A 61 13.33 13.17 0.79
CA ASP A 61 14.78 13.21 1.01
C ASP A 61 15.35 11.86 1.45
N ASN A 62 14.55 11.04 2.14
CA ASN A 62 14.95 9.74 2.65
C ASN A 62 14.12 8.58 2.09
N ASP A 63 13.27 8.84 1.08
CA ASP A 63 12.36 7.87 0.47
C ASP A 63 11.46 7.13 1.49
N THR A 64 11.18 7.73 2.66
CA THR A 64 10.32 7.13 3.69
C THR A 64 8.90 7.67 3.62
N THR A 65 7.94 6.83 4.00
CA THR A 65 6.53 7.20 4.14
C THR A 65 6.09 6.85 5.54
N ARG A 66 5.34 7.75 6.17
CA ARG A 66 4.81 7.61 7.53
C ARG A 66 3.30 7.62 7.51
#